data_AF-A0A915E0J4-F1
#
_entry.id   AF-A0A915E0J4-F1
#
_cell.length_a   1.000
_cell.length_b   1.000
_cell.length_c   1.000
_cell.angle_alpha   90.00
_cell.angle_beta   90.00
_cell.angle_gamma   90.00
#
_symmetry.space_group_name_H-M   'P 1'
#
loop_
_entity.id
_entity.type
_entity.pdbx_description
1 polymer ?
#
loop_
_entity_poly.entity_id
_entity_poly.type
_entity_poly.pdbx_seq_one_letter_code
_entity_poly.pdbx_strand_id
1 'polypeptide(L)'
;MLINSKYTQGGADESNFLLRQLGGRLYEFFDGLVQLAFWDTFLLAMMEILEELGENDPLHHLGLSELRAWQAFLHLINENMILGYQQGRNDQGNSKDI
;
A
#
# COMPACT_ATOMS: atom_id res chain seq x y z
N MET A 1 1.56 23.59 -7.27
CA MET A 1 1.56 22.78 -6.04
C MET A 1 3.02 22.56 -5.65
N LEU A 2 3.48 23.13 -4.53
CA LEU A 2 4.86 22.97 -4.05
C LEU A 2 4.94 21.67 -3.25
N ILE A 3 5.38 20.58 -3.88
CA ILE A 3 5.73 19.35 -3.16
C ILE A 3 6.97 19.66 -2.32
N ASN A 4 6.84 19.49 -1.01
CA ASN A 4 7.88 19.79 -0.03
C ASN A 4 9.08 18.86 -0.26
N SER A 5 10.27 19.42 -0.50
CA SER A 5 11.46 18.69 -0.97
C SER A 5 11.97 17.62 -0.02
N LYS A 6 11.49 17.59 1.23
CA LYS A 6 11.79 16.52 2.21
C LYS A 6 11.14 15.18 1.83
N TYR A 7 10.06 15.19 1.05
CA TYR A 7 9.41 13.96 0.56
C TYR A 7 9.97 13.47 -0.77
N THR A 8 10.85 14.23 -1.41
CA THR A 8 11.53 13.85 -2.68
C THR A 8 12.96 13.38 -2.45
N GLN A 9 13.42 13.27 -1.20
CA GLN A 9 14.80 12.90 -0.87
C GLN A 9 15.05 11.38 -0.92
N GLY A 10 14.01 10.55 -0.85
CA GLY A 10 14.11 9.12 -1.09
C GLY A 10 13.77 8.78 -2.53
N GLY A 11 14.68 8.10 -3.22
CA GLY A 11 14.41 7.59 -4.57
C GLY A 11 13.25 6.59 -4.57
N ALA A 12 12.73 6.27 -5.77
CA ALA A 12 11.71 5.23 -5.92
C ALA A 12 12.12 3.91 -5.24
N ASP A 13 13.42 3.62 -5.21
CA ASP A 13 14.01 2.45 -4.55
C ASP A 13 13.85 2.45 -3.02
N GLU A 14 14.00 3.60 -2.37
CA GLU A 14 13.84 3.72 -0.91
C GLU A 14 12.37 3.58 -0.51
N SER A 15 11.47 4.19 -1.28
CA SER A 15 10.02 4.05 -1.07
C SER A 15 9.57 2.60 -1.25
N ASN A 16 10.03 1.93 -2.31
CA ASN A 16 9.75 0.51 -2.56
C ASN A 16 10.33 -0.38 -1.45
N PHE A 17 11.54 -0.09 -0.98
CA PHE A 17 12.15 -0.82 0.12
C PHE A 17 11.33 -0.72 1.41
N LEU A 18 10.92 0.50 1.80
CA LEU A 18 10.09 0.72 3.00
C LEU A 18 8.72 0.04 2.89
N LEU A 19 8.09 0.08 1.72
CA LEU A 19 6.81 -0.59 1.48
C LEU A 19 6.94 -2.12 1.57
N ARG A 20 8.04 -2.70 1.07
CA ARG A 20 8.31 -4.15 1.22
C ARG A 20 8.53 -4.55 2.68
N GLN A 21 9.27 -3.74 3.44
CA GLN A 21 9.47 -3.94 4.87
C GLN A 21 8.13 -3.88 5.63
N LEU A 22 7.25 -2.95 5.26
CA LEU A 22 5.90 -2.88 5.81
C LEU A 22 5.09 -4.16 5.50
N GLY A 23 5.19 -4.68 4.28
CA GLY A 23 4.56 -5.95 3.88
C GLY A 23 5.02 -7.15 4.70
N GLY A 24 6.34 -7.28 4.91
CA GLY A 24 6.90 -8.33 5.77
C GLY A 24 6.43 -8.20 7.23
N ARG A 25 6.46 -7.00 7.79
CA ARG A 25 5.98 -6.75 9.16
C ARG A 25 4.49 -6.98 9.35
N LEU A 26 3.67 -6.69 8.33
CA LEU A 26 2.24 -6.98 8.37
C LEU A 26 1.99 -8.50 8.33
N TYR A 27 2.75 -9.25 7.54
CA TYR A 27 2.71 -10.72 7.57
C TYR A 27 3.03 -11.25 8.96
N GLU A 28 4.11 -10.78 9.58
CA GLU A 28 4.52 -11.16 10.94
C GLU A 28 3.49 -10.76 12.01
N PHE A 29 3.01 -9.51 11.96
CA PHE A 29 2.05 -8.98 12.92
C PHE A 29 0.75 -9.79 12.93
N PHE A 30 0.31 -10.22 11.75
CA PHE A 30 -0.86 -11.06 11.62
C PHE A 30 -0.55 -12.55 11.71
N ASP A 31 0.71 -12.98 11.88
CA ASP A 31 1.14 -14.39 11.83
C ASP A 31 0.57 -15.15 10.61
N GLY A 32 0.50 -14.46 9.46
CA GLY A 32 -0.14 -14.98 8.25
C GLY A 32 -1.66 -15.21 8.34
N LEU A 33 -2.34 -14.76 9.41
CA LEU A 33 -3.80 -14.83 9.58
C LEU A 33 -4.55 -13.93 8.61
N VAL A 34 -3.95 -12.77 8.27
CA VAL A 34 -4.51 -11.88 7.25
C VAL A 34 -4.19 -12.45 5.88
N GLN A 35 -5.19 -13.08 5.29
CA GLN A 35 -5.16 -13.43 3.87
C GLN A 35 -5.02 -12.16 3.03
N LEU A 36 -4.21 -12.22 1.97
CA LEU A 36 -4.07 -11.13 0.98
C LEU A 36 -5.43 -10.59 0.49
N ALA A 37 -6.48 -11.41 0.48
CA ALA A 37 -7.84 -11.01 0.14
C ALA A 37 -8.40 -9.88 1.04
N PHE A 38 -8.06 -9.84 2.33
CA PHE A 38 -8.48 -8.74 3.21
C PHE A 38 -7.74 -7.45 2.89
N TRP A 39 -6.48 -7.55 2.46
CA TRP A 39 -5.70 -6.39 2.03
C TRP A 39 -6.27 -5.78 0.75
N ASP A 40 -6.61 -6.61 -0.25
CA ASP A 40 -7.29 -6.15 -1.46
C ASP A 40 -8.65 -5.50 -1.13
N THR A 41 -9.42 -6.10 -0.20
CA THR A 41 -10.70 -5.53 0.26
C THR A 41 -10.51 -4.17 0.94
N PHE A 42 -9.46 -3.99 1.74
CA PHE A 42 -9.13 -2.72 2.37
C PHE A 42 -8.78 -1.64 1.33
N LEU A 43 -7.98 -1.96 0.31
CA LEU A 43 -7.63 -1.02 -0.74
C LEU A 43 -8.84 -0.59 -1.57
N LEU A 44 -9.77 -1.51 -1.85
CA LEU A 44 -11.04 -1.21 -2.51
C LEU A 44 -11.89 -0.24 -1.67
N ALA A 45 -12.06 -0.53 -0.38
CA ALA A 45 -12.81 0.35 0.52
C ALA A 45 -12.18 1.76 0.62
N MET A 46 -10.85 1.87 0.60
CA MET A 46 -10.19 3.18 0.54
C MET A 46 -10.47 3.92 -0.78
N MET A 47 -10.50 3.22 -1.91
CA MET A 47 -10.86 3.83 -3.19
C MET A 47 -12.30 4.33 -3.22
N GLU A 48 -13.24 3.53 -2.72
CA GLU A 48 -14.65 3.92 -2.61
C GLU A 48 -14.81 5.20 -1.79
N ILE A 49 -14.13 5.30 -0.64
CA ILE A 49 -14.16 6.52 0.18
C ILE A 49 -13.56 7.72 -0.56
N LEU A 50 -12.47 7.55 -1.30
CA LEU A 50 -11.86 8.65 -2.08
C LEU A 50 -12.78 9.14 -3.20
N GLU A 51 -13.51 8.23 -3.85
CA GLU A 51 -14.51 8.55 -4.86
C GLU A 51 -15.71 9.28 -4.24
N GLU A 52 -16.24 8.78 -3.12
CA GLU A 52 -17.35 9.43 -2.40
C GLU A 52 -16.99 10.84 -1.91
N LEU A 53 -15.76 11.05 -1.43
CA LEU A 53 -15.26 12.37 -1.03
C LEU A 53 -15.14 13.31 -2.24
N GLY A 54 -14.73 12.79 -3.40
CA GLY A 54 -14.63 13.58 -4.63
C GLY A 54 -15.98 14.04 -5.15
N GLU A 55 -17.00 13.20 -5.07
CA GLU A 55 -18.35 13.48 -5.54
C GLU A 55 -19.17 14.36 -4.57
N ASN A 56 -18.99 14.20 -3.26
CA ASN A 56 -19.88 14.80 -2.25
C ASN A 56 -19.30 15.99 -1.46
N ASP A 57 -18.02 16.32 -1.58
CA ASP A 57 -17.42 17.47 -0.89
C ASP A 57 -17.38 18.74 -1.77
N PRO A 58 -18.26 19.75 -1.54
CA PRO A 58 -18.28 20.99 -2.31
C PRO A 58 -17.06 21.90 -2.07
N LEU A 59 -16.21 21.61 -1.07
CA LEU A 59 -14.97 22.33 -0.77
C LEU A 59 -13.73 21.63 -1.32
N HIS A 60 -13.75 20.29 -1.45
CA HIS A 60 -12.61 19.47 -1.87
C HIS A 60 -13.05 18.40 -2.88
N HIS A 61 -13.41 18.83 -4.10
CA HIS A 61 -13.59 17.89 -5.20
C HIS A 61 -12.24 17.25 -5.56
N LEU A 62 -12.09 15.96 -5.27
CA LEU A 62 -11.04 15.13 -5.87
C LEU A 62 -11.35 15.02 -7.37
N GLY A 63 -10.59 15.76 -8.19
CA GLY A 63 -10.69 15.66 -9.63
C GLY A 63 -10.27 14.28 -10.14
N LEU A 64 -10.61 14.00 -11.39
CA LEU A 64 -10.24 12.74 -12.06
C LEU A 64 -8.72 12.50 -12.06
N SER A 65 -7.92 13.57 -12.14
CA SER A 65 -6.46 13.49 -12.05
C SER A 65 -5.97 13.02 -10.68
N GLU A 66 -6.57 13.52 -9.62
CA GLU A 66 -6.25 13.20 -8.24
C GLU A 66 -6.67 11.76 -7.91
N LEU A 67 -7.86 11.35 -8.32
CA LEU A 67 -8.31 9.96 -8.19
C LEU A 67 -7.36 8.98 -8.89
N ARG A 68 -6.91 9.30 -10.10
CA ARG A 68 -5.91 8.48 -10.82
C ARG A 68 -4.57 8.43 -10.09
N ALA A 69 -4.13 9.54 -9.49
CA ALA A 69 -2.91 9.57 -8.70
C ALA A 69 -3.02 8.68 -7.46
N TRP A 70 -4.17 8.71 -6.76
CA TRP A 70 -4.45 7.80 -5.66
C TRP A 70 -4.49 6.34 -6.09
N GLN A 71 -5.16 6.01 -7.19
CA GLN A 71 -5.16 4.65 -7.75
C GLN A 71 -3.74 4.15 -8.03
N ALA A 72 -2.90 4.96 -8.67
CA ALA A 72 -1.51 4.61 -8.94
C ALA A 72 -0.70 4.42 -7.64
N PHE A 73 -0.93 5.25 -6.63
CA PHE A 73 -0.28 5.14 -5.33
C PHE A 73 -0.68 3.87 -4.58
N LEU A 74 -1.99 3.56 -4.53
CA LEU A 74 -2.49 2.33 -3.90
C LEU A 74 -2.01 1.08 -4.63
N HIS A 75 -1.87 1.15 -5.96
CA HIS A 75 -1.28 0.06 -6.74
C HIS A 75 0.18 -0.20 -6.34
N LEU A 76 1.01 0.84 -6.24
CA LEU A 76 2.41 0.72 -5.78
C LEU A 76 2.52 0.14 -4.37
N ILE A 77 1.62 0.55 -3.47
CA ILE A 77 1.55 -0.02 -2.13
C ILE A 77 1.18 -1.51 -2.24
N ASN A 78 0.17 -1.87 -3.03
CA ASN A 78 -0.28 -3.26 -3.14
C ASN A 78 0.82 -4.20 -3.65
N GLU A 79 1.51 -3.81 -4.72
CA GLU A 79 2.60 -4.61 -5.29
C GLU A 79 3.71 -4.88 -4.27
N ASN A 80 4.17 -3.83 -3.57
CA ASN A 80 5.23 -3.98 -2.58
C ASN A 80 4.78 -4.76 -1.33
N MET A 81 3.51 -4.60 -0.94
CA MET A 81 2.87 -5.37 0.13
C MET A 81 2.82 -6.87 -0.18
N ILE A 82 2.41 -7.24 -1.40
CA ILE A 82 2.37 -8.62 -1.87
C ILE A 82 3.78 -9.22 -1.87
N LEU A 83 4.76 -8.48 -2.40
CA LEU A 83 6.15 -8.94 -2.44
C LEU A 83 6.71 -9.17 -1.02
N GLY A 84 6.47 -8.25 -0.09
CA GLY A 84 6.88 -8.39 1.31
C GLY A 84 6.20 -9.56 2.01
N TYR A 85 4.89 -9.73 1.78
CA TYR A 85 4.10 -10.86 2.31
C TYR A 85 4.62 -12.21 1.82
N GLN A 86 4.93 -12.33 0.53
CA GLN A 86 5.50 -13.54 -0.06
C GLN A 86 6.89 -13.85 0.50
N GLN A 87 7.73 -12.82 0.70
CA GLN A 87 9.04 -12.97 1.33
C GLN A 87 8.89 -13.51 2.77
N GLY A 88 8.07 -12.86 3.60
CA GLY A 88 7.85 -13.30 4.99
C GLY A 88 7.31 -14.74 5.08
N ARG A 89 6.39 -15.11 4.19
CA ARG A 89 5.88 -16.50 4.10
C ARG A 89 6.98 -17.51 3.78
N ASN A 90 7.85 -17.19 2.84
CA ASN A 90 8.94 -18.09 2.42
C ASN A 90 10.00 -18.24 3.52
N ASP A 91 10.33 -17.16 4.22
CA ASP A 91 11.31 -17.16 5.31
C ASP A 91 10.82 -17.98 6.51
N GLN A 92 9.54 -17.89 6.85
CA GLN A 92 8.93 -18.70 7.91
C GLN A 92 8.80 -20.18 7.54
N GLY A 93 8.64 -20.48 6.23
CA GLY A 93 8.69 -21.85 5.69
C GLY A 93 10.07 -22.48 5.85
N ASN A 94 11.12 -21.76 5.48
CA ASN A 94 12.51 -22.22 5.64
C ASN A 94 12.95 -22.36 7.10
N SER A 95 12.35 -21.60 8.02
CA SER A 95 12.68 -21.69 9.45
C SER A 95 12.10 -22.94 10.14
N LYS A 96 11.18 -23.68 9.52
CA LYS A 96 10.61 -24.92 10.09
C LYS A 96 11.36 -26.19 9.67
N ASP A 97 12.32 -26.08 8.75
CA ASP A 97 13.08 -27.19 8.17
C ASP A 97 14.53 -27.29 8.72
N ILE A 98 14.84 -26.59 9.83
CA ILE A 98 16.11 -26.67 10.59
C ILE A 98 15.79 -27.07 12.03
#